data_AF-A0A1M7ACZ3-F1
#
_entry.id   AF-A0A1M7ACZ3-F1
#
_cell.length_a   1.000
_cell.length_b   1.000
_cell.length_c   1.000
_cell.angle_alpha   90.00
_cell.angle_beta   90.00
_cell.angle_gamma   90.00
#
_symmetry.space_group_name_H-M   'P 1'
#
loop_
_entity.id
_entity.type
_entity.pdbx_description
1 polymer ?
#
loop_
_entity_poly.entity_id
_entity_poly.type
_entity_poly.pdbx_seq_one_letter_code
_entity_poly.pdbx_strand_id
1 'polypeptide(L)'
;MLDISLKTVDENEEEEIVKHHSFQDEGEAKDLYYKLTEDYSEQSVPFFEKGEKLIKIELVKKEPDEMDSECYLEYSRELLHSLSERI
;
A
#
# COMPACT_ATOMS: atom_id res chain seq x y z
N MET A 1 -11.89 12.42 4.55
CA MET A 1 -11.72 11.02 5.04
C MET A 1 -10.79 10.31 4.08
N LEU A 2 -9.76 9.67 4.64
CA LEU A 2 -8.76 8.94 3.87
C LEU A 2 -8.75 7.48 4.31
N ASP A 3 -8.53 6.59 3.37
CA ASP A 3 -8.39 5.18 3.62
C ASP A 3 -6.97 4.73 3.28
N ILE A 4 -6.40 3.84 4.10
CA ILE A 4 -5.17 3.11 3.76
C ILE A 4 -5.53 1.65 3.51
N SER A 5 -5.12 1.14 2.36
CA SER A 5 -5.29 -0.26 1.98
C SER A 5 -3.93 -0.92 1.79
N LEU A 6 -3.73 -2.04 2.48
CA LEU A 6 -2.64 -2.99 2.21
C LEU A 6 -3.19 -4.09 1.34
N LYS A 7 -2.59 -4.27 0.17
CA LYS A 7 -2.98 -5.28 -0.82
C LYS A 7 -1.78 -6.12 -1.23
N THR A 8 -2.03 -7.30 -1.76
CA THR A 8 -1.05 -8.04 -2.57
C THR A 8 -1.47 -7.99 -4.02
N VAL A 9 -0.52 -7.81 -4.93
CA VAL A 9 -0.74 -7.78 -6.37
C VAL A 9 0.05 -8.92 -7.00
N ASP A 10 -0.58 -9.73 -7.85
CA ASP A 10 0.10 -10.82 -8.55
C ASP A 10 0.57 -10.42 -9.97
N GLU A 11 1.23 -11.34 -10.66
CA GLU A 11 1.71 -11.17 -12.05
C GLU A 11 0.61 -10.86 -13.08
N ASN A 12 -0.66 -11.09 -12.76
CA ASN A 12 -1.81 -10.81 -13.62
C ASN A 12 -2.47 -9.46 -13.26
N GLU A 13 -1.83 -8.67 -12.39
CA GLU A 13 -2.36 -7.44 -11.81
C GLU A 13 -3.63 -7.67 -10.97
N GLU A 14 -3.87 -8.89 -10.47
CA GLU A 14 -4.97 -9.17 -9.54
C GLU A 14 -4.62 -8.67 -8.14
N GLU A 15 -5.44 -7.76 -7.60
CA GLU A 15 -5.27 -7.21 -6.26
C GLU A 15 -6.12 -7.95 -5.21
N GLU A 16 -5.50 -8.39 -4.12
CA GLU A 16 -6.17 -8.95 -2.95
C GLU A 16 -5.98 -8.03 -1.74
N ILE A 17 -7.08 -7.58 -1.12
CA ILE A 17 -7.03 -6.72 0.08
C ILE A 17 -6.63 -7.57 1.30
N VAL A 18 -5.49 -7.24 1.90
CA VAL A 18 -5.00 -7.86 3.13
C VAL A 18 -5.52 -7.12 4.36
N LYS A 19 -5.47 -5.78 4.33
CA LYS A 19 -6.00 -4.94 5.41
C LYS A 19 -6.46 -3.60 4.87
N HIS A 20 -7.47 -3.03 5.51
CA HIS A 20 -8.01 -1.73 5.15
C HIS A 20 -8.39 -0.97 6.41
N HIS A 21 -8.04 0.31 6.47
CA HIS A 21 -8.40 1.18 7.57
C HIS A 21 -8.87 2.54 7.07
N SER A 22 -9.98 3.04 7.63
CA SER A 22 -10.53 4.35 7.34
C SER A 22 -10.20 5.35 8.45
N PHE A 23 -9.64 6.48 8.07
CA PHE A 23 -9.26 7.57 8.95
C PHE A 23 -10.21 8.76 8.79
N GLN A 24 -10.63 9.33 9.91
CA GLN A 24 -11.38 10.59 9.93
C GLN A 24 -10.46 11.79 9.73
N ASP A 25 -9.28 11.76 10.36
CA ASP A 25 -8.24 12.77 10.21
C ASP A 25 -7.32 12.40 9.03
N GLU A 26 -7.21 13.32 8.07
CA GLU A 26 -6.40 13.11 6.88
C GLU A 26 -4.90 13.23 7.13
N GLY A 27 -4.50 14.04 8.11
CA GLY A 27 -3.12 14.18 8.53
C GLY A 27 -2.60 12.89 9.17
N GLU A 28 -3.41 12.25 10.03
CA GLU A 28 -3.05 10.95 10.62
C GLU A 28 -2.84 9.87 9.56
N ALA A 29 -3.73 9.80 8.55
CA ALA A 29 -3.60 8.86 7.45
C ALA A 29 -2.32 9.11 6.63
N LYS A 30 -2.06 10.37 6.27
CA LYS A 30 -0.86 10.75 5.50
C LYS A 30 0.41 10.44 6.28
N ASP A 31 0.47 10.79 7.56
CA ASP A 31 1.62 10.52 8.42
C ASP A 31 1.90 9.03 8.56
N LEU A 32 0.85 8.20 8.71
CA LEU A 32 1.03 6.76 8.75
C LEU A 32 1.51 6.22 7.39
N TYR A 33 0.90 6.66 6.29
CA TYR A 33 1.32 6.26 4.95
C TYR A 33 2.79 6.59 4.69
N TYR A 34 3.24 7.81 5.02
CA TYR A 34 4.64 8.18 4.87
C TYR A 34 5.54 7.32 5.75
N LYS A 35 5.18 7.05 7.01
CA LYS A 35 5.98 6.15 7.87
C LYS A 35 6.08 4.72 7.34
N LEU A 36 5.04 4.23 6.65
CA LEU A 36 5.03 2.89 6.05
C LEU A 36 5.87 2.81 4.77
N THR A 37 6.07 3.94 4.09
CA THR A 37 6.64 4.00 2.74
C THR A 37 7.99 4.75 2.66
N GLU A 38 8.40 5.48 3.70
CA GLU A 38 9.62 6.31 3.74
C GLU A 38 10.86 5.48 3.39
N ASP A 39 11.00 4.31 4.00
CA ASP A 39 12.11 3.36 3.78
C ASP A 39 12.13 2.74 2.37
N TYR A 40 11.06 2.91 1.60
CA TYR A 40 10.83 2.20 0.34
C TYR A 40 10.49 3.12 -0.84
N SER A 41 10.48 4.43 -0.60
CA SER A 41 10.10 5.48 -1.57
C SER A 41 10.97 5.52 -2.83
N GLU A 42 12.13 4.85 -2.82
CA GLU A 42 13.05 4.74 -3.96
C GLU A 42 12.89 3.47 -4.81
N GLN A 43 11.98 2.56 -4.47
CA GLN A 43 11.80 1.34 -5.27
C GLN A 43 11.04 1.66 -6.58
N SER A 44 11.81 1.77 -7.66
CA SER A 44 11.33 1.77 -9.04
C SER A 44 10.35 0.62 -9.28
N VAL A 45 9.24 0.91 -9.98
CA VAL A 45 8.15 -0.02 -10.34
C VAL A 45 8.69 -1.43 -10.56
N PRO A 46 8.34 -2.41 -9.71
CA PRO A 46 8.88 -3.75 -9.85
C PRO A 46 8.38 -4.36 -11.17
N PHE A 47 9.29 -4.90 -11.96
CA PHE A 47 8.92 -5.79 -13.04
C PHE A 47 8.39 -7.07 -12.39
N PHE A 48 7.15 -7.46 -12.68
CA PHE A 48 6.64 -8.76 -12.25
C PHE A 48 7.43 -9.86 -12.98
N GLU A 49 8.29 -10.60 -12.27
CA GLU A 49 8.73 -11.89 -12.80
C GLU A 49 7.60 -12.92 -12.67
N LYS A 50 7.68 -13.97 -13.50
CA LYS A 50 6.61 -14.96 -13.58
C LYS A 50 6.44 -15.69 -12.24
N GLY A 51 5.25 -15.61 -11.66
CA GLY A 51 4.91 -16.19 -10.36
C GLY A 51 5.23 -15.31 -9.14
N GLU A 52 5.66 -14.06 -9.36
CA GLU A 52 5.89 -13.12 -8.27
C GLU A 52 4.61 -12.45 -7.77
N LYS A 53 4.72 -11.92 -6.55
CA LYS A 53 3.73 -11.06 -5.93
C LYS A 53 4.42 -9.79 -5.47
N LEU A 54 3.66 -8.72 -5.38
CA LEU A 54 4.05 -7.46 -4.76
C LEU A 54 3.12 -7.15 -3.60
N ILE A 55 3.59 -6.29 -2.70
CA ILE A 55 2.77 -5.65 -1.68
C ILE A 55 2.49 -4.24 -2.18
N LYS A 56 1.21 -3.85 -2.20
CA LYS A 56 0.76 -2.50 -2.54
C LYS A 56 0.21 -1.83 -1.29
N ILE A 57 0.73 -0.65 -0.97
CA ILE A 57 0.16 0.26 0.04
C ILE A 57 -0.47 1.41 -0.72
N GLU A 58 -1.77 1.60 -0.53
CA GLU A 58 -2.57 2.57 -1.26
C GLU A 58 -3.23 3.53 -0.26
N LEU A 59 -3.05 4.82 -0.47
CA LEU A 59 -3.75 5.89 0.25
C LEU A 59 -4.83 6.45 -0.67
N VAL A 60 -6.08 6.08 -0.40
CA VAL A 60 -7.25 6.44 -1.22
C VAL A 60 -8.06 7.52 -0.54
N LYS A 61 -8.40 8.56 -1.29
CA LYS A 61 -9.34 9.57 -0.83
C LYS A 61 -10.74 9.24 -1.32
N LYS A 62 -11.75 9.41 -0.47
CA LYS A 62 -13.15 9.19 -0.87
C LYS A 62 -13.69 10.27 -1.83
N GLU A 63 -12.94 11.34 -2.05
CA GLU A 63 -13.32 12.44 -2.95
C GLU A 63 -12.57 12.34 -4.29
N PRO A 64 -13.26 12.49 -5.43
CA PRO A 64 -12.75 12.13 -6.76
C PRO A 64 -11.71 13.10 -7.37
N ASP A 65 -11.34 14.18 -6.69
CA ASP A 65 -10.52 15.27 -7.25
C ASP A 65 -9.06 15.29 -6.77
N GLU A 66 -8.63 14.36 -5.90
CA GLU A 66 -7.22 14.25 -5.47
C GLU A 66 -6.54 12.97 -5.98
N MET A 67 -5.24 13.06 -6.28
CA MET A 67 -4.46 11.92 -6.75
C MET A 67 -4.25 10.91 -5.61
N ASP A 68 -4.67 9.67 -5.84
CA ASP A 68 -4.33 8.54 -4.98
C ASP A 68 -2.80 8.35 -4.96
N SER A 69 -2.27 7.96 -3.79
CA SER A 69 -0.85 7.65 -3.63
C SER A 69 -0.66 6.16 -3.46
N GLU A 70 0.26 5.59 -4.21
CA GLU A 70 0.54 4.16 -4.24
C GLU A 70 2.03 3.89 -4.03
N CYS A 71 2.34 2.86 -3.26
CA CYS A 71 3.70 2.36 -3.06
C CYS A 71 3.71 0.84 -3.25
N TYR A 72 4.62 0.37 -4.08
CA TYR A 72 4.81 -1.05 -4.37
C TYR A 72 6.11 -1.53 -3.74
N LEU A 73 6.04 -2.70 -3.10
CA LEU A 73 7.14 -3.33 -2.39
C LEU A 73 7.27 -4.77 -2.86
N GLU A 74 8.49 -5.30 -2.82
CA GLU A 74 8.73 -6.73 -3.01
C GLU A 74 7.95 -7.54 -1.98
N TYR A 75 7.32 -8.64 -2.41
CA TYR A 75 6.58 -9.49 -1.50
C TYR A 75 7.51 -10.28 -0.59
N SER A 76 7.37 -10.03 0.71
CA SER A 76 7.82 -10.92 1.77
C SER A 76 6.67 -11.16 2.73
N ARG A 77 6.49 -12.42 3.17
CA ARG A 77 5.49 -12.75 4.18
C ARG A 77 5.74 -11.99 5.49
N GLU A 78 6.99 -11.81 5.87
CA GLU A 78 7.38 -11.08 7.09
C GLU A 78 7.05 -9.60 6.97
N LEU A 79 7.37 -9.00 5.81
CA LEU A 79 7.05 -7.60 5.53
C LEU A 79 5.54 -7.37 5.50
N LEU A 80 4.79 -8.21 4.78
CA LEU A 80 3.33 -8.14 4.71
C LEU A 80 2.70 -8.23 6.10
N HIS A 81 3.16 -9.17 6.93
CA HIS A 81 2.68 -9.29 8.30
C HIS A 81 3.00 -8.06 9.13
N SER A 82 4.24 -7.56 9.10
CA SER A 82 4.66 -6.34 9.82
C SER A 82 3.83 -5.12 9.41
N LEU A 83 3.60 -4.92 8.11
CA LEU A 83 2.76 -3.83 7.60
C LEU A 83 1.30 -3.99 8.07
N SER A 84 0.78 -5.22 8.04
CA SER A 84 -0.58 -5.52 8.50
C SER A 84 -0.81 -5.29 9.99
N GLU A 85 0.23 -5.33 10.82
CA GLU A 85 0.10 -5.01 12.27
C GLU A 85 0.11 -3.50 12.54
N ARG A 86 0.66 -2.70 11.62
CA ARG A 86 0.81 -1.24 11.76
C ARG A 86 -0.36 -0.43 11.21
N ILE A 87 -1.12 -1.02 10.28
CA ILE A 87 -2.41 -0.52 9.76
C ILE A 87 -3.54 -1.04 10.66
#